data_AF-A0A2V9JZU8-F1
#
_entry.id   AF-A0A2V9JZU8-F1
#
_cell.length_a   1.000
_cell.length_b   1.000
_cell.length_c   1.000
_cell.angle_alpha   90.00
_cell.angle_beta   90.00
_cell.angle_gamma   90.00
#
_symmetry.space_group_name_H-M   'P 1'
#
loop_
_entity.id
_entity.type
_entity.pdbx_description
1 polymer ?
#
loop_
_entity_poly.entity_id
_entity_poly.type
_entity_poly.pdbx_seq_one_letter_code
_entity_poly.pdbx_strand_id
1 'polypeptide(L)'
;IYHSEITNVLCNPAHVPADLKELYERQYQLLKGLLDRGIARGEIRGSRSDLMASAIYDVTRGLIARRLLGSAASPSKADGDAIFDMVWKGMGVR
;
A
#
# COMPACT_ATOMS: atom_id res chain seq x y z
N ILE A 1 21.94 0.32 -5.13
CA ILE A 1 21.06 1.35 -5.74
C ILE A 1 19.71 1.37 -5.04
N TYR A 2 18.93 0.27 -5.02
CA TYR A 2 17.64 0.22 -4.31
C TYR A 2 17.68 0.50 -2.78
N HIS A 3 18.69 0.01 -2.07
CA HIS A 3 18.74 0.16 -0.60
C HIS A 3 18.88 1.62 -0.14
N SER A 4 19.65 2.44 -0.86
CA SER A 4 19.86 3.86 -0.54
C SER A 4 18.63 4.70 -0.84
N GLU A 5 17.90 4.38 -1.92
CA GLU A 5 16.67 5.08 -2.30
C GLU A 5 15.53 4.79 -1.34
N ILE A 6 15.38 3.54 -0.90
CA ILE A 6 14.35 3.18 0.08
C ILE A 6 14.66 3.80 1.45
N THR A 7 15.94 3.87 1.84
CA THR A 7 16.36 4.54 3.09
C THR A 7 16.09 6.04 3.02
N ASN A 8 16.38 6.70 1.89
CA ASN A 8 16.07 8.13 1.71
C ASN A 8 14.57 8.41 1.74
N VAL A 9 13.77 7.54 1.14
CA VAL A 9 12.30 7.67 1.12
C VAL A 9 11.71 7.42 2.51
N LEU A 10 12.30 6.54 3.33
CA LEU A 10 11.85 6.27 4.70
C LEU A 10 12.29 7.34 5.70
N CYS A 11 13.46 7.96 5.51
CA CYS A 11 14.04 8.90 6.47
C CYS A 11 13.93 10.38 6.06
N ASN A 12 13.69 10.71 4.78
CA ASN A 12 13.57 12.08 4.29
C ASN A 12 12.53 12.21 3.15
N PRO A 13 11.27 12.54 3.46
CA PRO A 13 10.19 12.67 2.47
C PRO A 13 10.43 13.77 1.42
N ALA A 14 11.38 14.69 1.64
CA ALA A 14 11.65 15.79 0.72
C ALA A 14 12.55 15.41 -0.48
N HIS A 15 13.19 14.24 -0.47
CA HIS A 15 14.09 13.76 -1.54
C HIS A 15 13.60 12.46 -2.18
N VAL A 16 12.31 12.43 -2.54
CA VAL A 16 11.77 11.35 -3.39
C VAL A 16 12.18 11.62 -4.84
N PRO A 17 12.95 10.75 -5.50
CA PRO A 17 13.28 10.90 -6.92
C PRO A 17 12.01 11.02 -7.78
N ALA A 18 12.04 11.85 -8.83
CA ALA A 18 10.88 12.11 -9.68
C ALA A 18 10.29 10.82 -10.28
N ASP A 19 11.13 9.90 -10.72
CA ASP A 19 10.75 8.60 -11.25
C ASP A 19 10.01 7.74 -10.23
N LEU A 20 10.38 7.85 -8.95
CA LEU A 20 9.73 7.14 -7.85
C LEU A 20 8.36 7.75 -7.56
N LYS A 21 8.23 9.08 -7.63
CA LYS A 21 6.95 9.78 -7.50
C LYS A 21 6.00 9.38 -8.63
N GLU A 22 6.48 9.29 -9.86
CA GLU A 22 5.67 8.83 -11.01
C GLU A 22 5.22 7.37 -10.84
N LEU A 23 6.11 6.49 -10.38
CA LEU A 23 5.77 5.11 -10.08
C LEU A 23 4.68 5.03 -9.00
N TYR A 24 4.79 5.83 -7.94
CA TYR A 24 3.79 5.89 -6.87
C TYR A 24 2.44 6.39 -7.36
N GLU A 25 2.43 7.45 -8.15
CA GLU A 25 1.19 7.96 -8.75
C GLU A 25 0.54 6.90 -9.62
N ARG A 26 1.33 6.19 -10.44
CA ARG A 26 0.82 5.11 -11.29
C ARG A 26 0.23 3.96 -10.47
N GLN A 27 0.89 3.54 -9.40
CA GLN A 27 0.37 2.49 -8.49
C GLN A 27 -0.92 2.93 -7.81
N TYR A 28 -0.97 4.17 -7.33
CA TYR A 28 -2.16 4.76 -6.72
C TYR A 28 -3.34 4.77 -7.69
N GLN A 29 -3.17 5.24 -8.93
CA GLN A 29 -4.24 5.29 -9.92
C GLN A 29 -4.74 3.89 -10.31
N LEU A 30 -3.84 2.91 -10.44
CA LEU A 30 -4.23 1.52 -10.71
C LEU A 30 -5.07 0.92 -9.58
N LEU A 31 -4.63 1.11 -8.33
CA LEU A 31 -5.32 0.59 -7.16
C LEU A 31 -6.67 1.28 -6.96
N LYS A 32 -6.72 2.60 -7.09
CA LYS A 32 -7.96 3.37 -7.04
C LYS A 32 -8.95 2.89 -8.10
N GLY A 33 -8.51 2.70 -9.34
CA GLY A 33 -9.38 2.20 -10.42
C GLY A 33 -9.86 0.76 -10.18
N LEU A 34 -9.12 -0.08 -9.47
CA LEU A 34 -9.58 -1.40 -9.04
C LEU A 34 -10.68 -1.28 -7.97
N LEU A 35 -10.47 -0.41 -6.97
CA LEU A 35 -11.44 -0.16 -5.92
C LEU A 35 -12.73 0.46 -6.47
N ASP A 36 -12.63 1.45 -7.37
CA ASP A 36 -13.78 2.07 -8.04
C ASP A 36 -14.64 1.02 -8.76
N ARG A 37 -14.00 0.05 -9.43
CA ARG A 37 -14.72 -1.06 -10.09
C ARG A 37 -15.40 -1.99 -9.08
N GLY A 38 -14.73 -2.32 -7.97
CA GLY A 38 -15.33 -3.13 -6.91
C GLY A 38 -16.54 -2.44 -6.25
N ILE A 39 -16.45 -1.13 -6.05
CA ILE A 39 -17.56 -0.30 -5.53
C ILE A 39 -18.72 -0.28 -6.53
N ALA A 40 -18.44 -0.02 -7.81
CA ALA A 40 -19.46 -0.01 -8.86
C ALA A 40 -20.18 -1.35 -9.01
N ARG A 41 -19.50 -2.46 -8.69
CA ARG A 41 -20.06 -3.81 -8.69
C ARG A 41 -20.77 -4.20 -7.38
N GLY A 42 -20.70 -3.34 -6.36
CA GLY A 42 -21.25 -3.65 -5.03
C GLY A 42 -20.46 -4.69 -4.25
N GLU A 43 -19.25 -5.03 -4.68
CA GLU A 43 -18.34 -5.96 -3.99
C GLU A 43 -17.65 -5.29 -2.79
N ILE A 44 -17.50 -3.96 -2.86
CA ILE A 44 -16.85 -3.12 -1.84
C ILE A 44 -17.85 -2.09 -1.32
N ARG A 45 -17.94 -1.95 0.01
CA ARG A 45 -18.93 -1.11 0.70
C ARG A 45 -18.62 0.39 0.66
N GLY A 46 -17.35 0.77 0.49
CA GLY A 46 -16.87 2.16 0.67
C GLY A 46 -17.11 3.06 -0.55
N SER A 47 -17.28 4.37 -0.35
CA SER A 47 -17.38 5.37 -1.44
C SER A 47 -16.10 6.19 -1.64
N ARG A 48 -15.03 5.88 -0.90
CA ARG A 48 -13.76 6.63 -0.84
C ARG A 48 -12.58 5.78 -1.32
N SER A 49 -12.62 5.38 -2.60
CA SER A 49 -11.54 4.61 -3.25
C SER A 49 -10.18 5.31 -3.18
N ASP A 50 -10.18 6.63 -3.17
CA ASP A 50 -9.01 7.49 -2.99
C ASP A 50 -8.33 7.27 -1.64
N LEU A 51 -9.09 7.36 -0.55
CA LEU A 51 -8.57 7.16 0.81
C LEU A 51 -8.09 5.71 1.00
N MET A 52 -8.84 4.76 0.47
CA MET A 52 -8.56 3.33 0.58
C MET A 52 -7.28 2.96 -0.19
N ALA A 53 -7.08 3.50 -1.39
CA ALA A 53 -5.86 3.28 -2.15
C ALA A 53 -4.62 3.81 -1.40
N SER A 54 -4.70 5.01 -0.82
CA SER A 54 -3.63 5.58 0.00
C SER A 54 -3.35 4.74 1.24
N ALA A 55 -4.39 4.30 1.96
CA ALA A 55 -4.23 3.48 3.17
C ALA A 55 -3.57 2.12 2.88
N ILE A 56 -3.98 1.43 1.81
CA ILE A 56 -3.36 0.16 1.40
C ILE A 56 -1.88 0.37 1.07
N TYR A 57 -1.56 1.45 0.36
CA TYR A 57 -0.19 1.81 0.04
C TYR A 57 0.66 2.05 1.31
N ASP A 58 0.17 2.87 2.24
CA ASP A 58 0.89 3.21 3.47
C ASP A 58 1.18 1.98 4.33
N VAL A 59 0.19 1.08 4.47
CA VAL A 59 0.35 -0.17 5.22
C VAL A 59 1.37 -1.10 4.54
N THR A 60 1.29 -1.23 3.21
CA THR A 60 2.24 -2.06 2.43
C THR A 60 3.66 -1.52 2.53
N ARG A 61 3.83 -0.20 2.40
CA ARG A 61 5.12 0.47 2.55
C ARG A 61 5.68 0.30 3.97
N GLY A 62 4.83 0.41 5.00
CA GLY A 62 5.19 0.19 6.39
C GLY A 62 5.73 -1.22 6.66
N LEU A 63 5.13 -2.26 6.04
CA LEU A 63 5.64 -3.62 6.10
C LEU A 63 7.03 -3.77 5.45
N ILE A 64 7.19 -3.23 4.24
CA ILE A 64 8.47 -3.26 3.52
C ILE A 64 9.55 -2.57 4.35
N ALA A 65 9.23 -1.41 4.93
CA ALA A 65 10.13 -0.67 5.81
C ALA A 65 10.56 -1.47 7.02
N ARG A 66 9.60 -2.07 7.76
CA ARG A 66 9.89 -2.92 8.93
C ARG A 66 10.80 -4.09 8.60
N ARG A 67 10.61 -4.69 7.42
CA ARG A 67 11.42 -5.80 6.94
C ARG A 67 12.84 -5.37 6.60
N LEU A 68 12.99 -4.25 5.89
CA LEU A 68 14.30 -3.68 5.54
C LEU A 68 15.10 -3.23 6.77
N LEU A 69 14.41 -2.78 7.82
CA LEU A 69 15.02 -2.39 9.09
C LEU A 69 15.30 -3.58 10.02
N GLY A 70 15.11 -4.82 9.57
CA GLY A 70 15.42 -6.02 10.36
C GLY A 70 14.46 -6.29 11.52
N SER A 71 13.34 -5.59 11.61
CA SER A 71 12.38 -5.68 12.73
C SER A 71 11.30 -6.75 12.51
N ALA A 72 11.27 -7.41 11.34
CA ALA A 72 10.29 -8.45 11.02
C ALA A 72 10.89 -9.86 11.24
N ALA A 73 10.50 -10.52 12.34
CA ALA A 73 10.86 -11.91 12.64
C ALA A 73 9.94 -12.95 11.93
N SER A 74 8.84 -12.51 11.32
CA SER A 74 7.78 -13.34 10.76
C SER A 74 7.95 -13.58 9.24
N PRO A 75 7.54 -14.75 8.70
CA PRO A 75 7.55 -14.99 7.25
C PRO A 75 6.67 -13.97 6.53
N SER A 76 7.19 -13.37 5.46
CA SER A 76 6.57 -12.28 4.66
C SER A 76 5.13 -12.55 4.24
N LYS A 77 4.78 -13.83 4.08
CA LYS A 77 3.45 -14.26 3.68
C LYS A 77 2.41 -14.06 4.78
N ALA A 78 2.74 -14.35 6.04
CA ALA A 78 1.80 -14.23 7.15
C ALA A 78 1.41 -12.77 7.42
N ASP A 79 2.38 -11.85 7.34
CA ASP A 79 2.13 -10.41 7.53
C ASP A 79 1.28 -9.85 6.37
N GLY A 80 1.55 -10.32 5.14
CA GLY A 80 0.77 -9.97 3.95
C GLY A 80 -0.67 -10.49 4.03
N ASP A 81 -0.85 -11.76 4.41
CA ASP A 81 -2.16 -12.39 4.57
C ASP A 81 -2.97 -11.68 5.67
N ALA A 82 -2.34 -11.33 6.80
CA ALA A 82 -2.99 -10.62 7.89
C ALA A 82 -3.49 -9.22 7.49
N ILE A 83 -2.69 -8.47 6.73
CA ILE A 83 -3.08 -7.15 6.23
C ILE A 83 -4.14 -7.26 5.15
N PHE A 84 -4.01 -8.23 4.24
CA PHE A 84 -5.04 -8.50 3.25
C PHE A 84 -6.38 -8.78 3.94
N ASP A 85 -6.38 -9.65 4.95
CA ASP A 85 -7.57 -9.98 5.74
C ASP A 85 -8.15 -8.74 6.45
N MET A 86 -7.31 -7.92 7.06
CA MET A 86 -7.73 -6.71 7.77
C MET A 86 -8.37 -5.70 6.81
N VAL A 87 -7.71 -5.45 5.68
CA VAL A 87 -8.19 -4.56 4.62
C VAL A 87 -9.48 -5.12 4.02
N TRP A 88 -9.51 -6.40 3.64
CA TRP A 88 -10.68 -7.02 3.02
C TRP A 88 -11.88 -7.09 3.96
N LYS A 89 -11.70 -7.44 5.24
CA LYS A 89 -12.79 -7.42 6.24
C LYS A 89 -13.35 -6.02 6.47
N GLY A 90 -12.51 -4.97 6.33
CA GLY A 90 -12.94 -3.58 6.45
C GLY A 90 -13.73 -3.06 5.24
N MET A 91 -13.58 -3.69 4.07
CA MET A 91 -14.06 -3.15 2.80
C MET A 91 -15.13 -4.02 2.12
N GLY A 92 -15.02 -5.35 2.25
CA GLY A 92 -15.88 -6.30 1.58
C GLY A 92 -17.33 -6.22 2.05
N VAL A 93 -18.24 -6.40 1.10
CA VAL A 93 -19.65 -6.66 1.41
C VAL A 93 -19.80 -8.14 1.76
N ARG A 94 -20.55 -8.43 2.83
CA ARG A 94 -20.78 -9.78 3.35
C ARG A 94 -21.70 -10.58 2.44
#